data_AF-A0A4Y7T231-F1
#
_entry.id   AF-A0A4Y7T231-F1
#
_cell.length_a   1.000
_cell.length_b   1.000
_cell.length_c   1.000
_cell.angle_alpha   90.00
_cell.angle_beta   90.00
_cell.angle_gamma   90.00
#
_symmetry.space_group_name_H-M   'P 1'
#
loop_
_entity.id
_entity.type
_entity.pdbx_description
1 polymer ?
#
loop_
_entity_poly.entity_id
_entity_poly.type
_entity_poly.pdbx_seq_one_letter_code
_entity_poly.pdbx_strand_id
1 'polypeptide(L)'
;LRKFGRDISACKQWLLTSSSAPSGFPASEWENLLRGKPVNLDVVFSSLYQMVPVKENKGRIGDNEISFGHTEPARKVQTHGDWTIAWNAASRATEFLFRHRRDELDEYARFIQAEFATRQVDTHYRVLHFDRAIRTTVAGGTQVLLSDIDQFAGHRSAILS
;
A
#
# COMPACT_ATOMS: atom_id res chain seq x y z
N LEU A 1 14.51 5.06 -8.24
CA LEU A 1 14.21 5.51 -6.86
C LEU A 1 15.01 6.73 -6.35
N ARG A 2 16.15 7.11 -6.96
CA ARG A 2 17.14 8.06 -6.38
C ARG A 2 16.73 9.54 -6.25
N LYS A 3 15.60 10.00 -6.83
CA LYS A 3 15.19 11.43 -6.79
C LYS A 3 14.16 11.79 -5.70
N PHE A 4 13.26 10.88 -5.31
CA PHE A 4 12.20 11.17 -4.32
C PHE A 4 12.68 11.05 -2.86
N GLY A 5 13.65 10.18 -2.59
CA GLY A 5 14.17 9.99 -1.22
C GLY A 5 15.07 11.12 -0.71
N ARG A 6 15.49 12.07 -1.56
CA ARG A 6 16.40 13.16 -1.19
C ARG A 6 15.71 14.32 -0.49
N ASP A 7 14.43 14.56 -0.80
CA ASP A 7 13.64 15.61 -0.16
C ASP A 7 12.17 15.16 -0.05
N ILE A 8 11.91 14.36 0.98
CA ILE A 8 10.57 13.84 1.30
C ILE A 8 9.61 15.00 1.58
N SER A 9 10.09 16.11 2.16
CA SER A 9 9.28 17.28 2.51
C SER A 9 8.78 18.02 1.27
N ALA A 10 9.65 18.25 0.28
CA ALA A 10 9.25 18.82 -1.00
C ALA A 10 8.26 17.91 -1.76
N CYS A 11 8.47 16.59 -1.70
CA CYS A 11 7.54 15.62 -2.31
C CYS A 11 6.17 15.62 -1.63
N LYS A 12 6.12 15.76 -0.29
CA LYS A 12 4.87 15.93 0.47
C LYS A 12 4.12 17.20 0.05
N GLN A 13 4.81 18.34 -0.03
CA GLN A 13 4.20 19.59 -0.49
C GLN A 13 3.66 19.47 -1.93
N TRP A 14 4.39 18.81 -2.82
CA TRP A 14 3.93 18.57 -4.18
C TRP A 14 2.71 17.64 -4.24
N LEU A 15 2.68 16.57 -3.43
CA LEU A 15 1.53 15.67 -3.34
C LEU A 15 0.27 16.38 -2.82
N LEU A 16 0.41 17.25 -1.82
CA LEU A 16 -0.70 18.02 -1.24
C LEU A 16 -1.24 19.09 -2.19
N THR A 17 -0.43 19.57 -3.12
CA THR A 17 -0.80 20.63 -4.09
C THR A 17 -1.16 20.08 -5.46
N SER A 18 -0.91 18.79 -5.73
CA SER A 18 -1.23 18.16 -7.01
C SER A 18 -2.71 17.78 -7.08
N SER A 19 -3.45 18.45 -7.96
CA SER A 19 -4.83 18.09 -8.32
C SER A 19 -4.96 16.73 -9.03
N SER A 20 -3.84 16.13 -9.43
CA SER A 20 -3.81 14.85 -10.14
C SER A 20 -3.46 13.64 -9.25
N ALA A 21 -3.11 13.88 -7.98
CA ALA A 21 -2.87 12.81 -7.02
C ALA A 21 -4.19 12.09 -6.68
N PRO A 22 -4.19 10.75 -6.51
CA PRO A 22 -5.38 10.02 -6.08
C PRO A 22 -5.97 10.58 -4.78
N SER A 23 -7.21 11.05 -4.85
CA SER A 23 -7.94 11.58 -3.70
C SER A 23 -8.19 10.50 -2.65
N GLY A 24 -8.03 10.85 -1.37
CA GLY A 24 -8.33 9.95 -0.25
C GLY A 24 -7.25 8.91 0.07
N PHE A 25 -6.10 8.93 -0.62
CA PHE A 25 -4.97 8.08 -0.23
C PHE A 25 -4.29 8.62 1.05
N PRO A 26 -4.03 7.79 2.07
CA PRO A 26 -3.55 8.28 3.37
C PRO A 26 -2.16 8.90 3.29
N ALA A 27 -1.94 10.00 4.03
CA ALA A 27 -0.64 10.67 4.12
C ALA A 27 0.48 9.75 4.64
N SER A 28 0.17 8.86 5.61
CA SER A 28 1.12 7.86 6.11
C SER A 28 1.58 6.89 5.03
N GLU A 29 0.69 6.52 4.11
CA GLU A 29 1.00 5.57 3.05
C GLU A 29 1.74 6.22 1.89
N TRP A 30 1.49 7.51 1.62
CA TRP A 30 2.36 8.30 0.74
C TRP A 30 3.81 8.33 1.26
N GLU A 31 3.97 8.51 2.57
CA GLU A 31 5.29 8.48 3.19
C GLU A 31 5.95 7.09 3.12
N ASN A 32 5.18 6.02 3.32
CA ASN A 32 5.69 4.67 3.11
C ASN A 32 6.19 4.47 1.68
N LEU A 33 5.41 4.87 0.66
CA LEU A 33 5.82 4.79 -0.74
C LEU A 33 7.11 5.58 -1.03
N LEU A 34 7.21 6.82 -0.55
CA LEU A 34 8.40 7.66 -0.74
C LEU A 34 9.65 7.09 -0.05
N ARG A 35 9.46 6.43 1.10
CA ARG A 35 10.54 5.76 1.85
C ARG A 35 10.83 4.34 1.37
N GLY A 36 10.11 3.84 0.36
CA GLY A 36 10.22 2.46 -0.13
C GLY A 36 9.74 1.41 0.87
N LYS A 37 8.95 1.79 1.88
CA LYS A 37 8.33 0.89 2.86
C LYS A 37 7.05 0.25 2.31
N PRO A 38 6.61 -0.90 2.87
CA PRO A 38 5.42 -1.56 2.37
C PRO A 38 4.18 -0.72 2.70
N VAL A 39 3.29 -0.56 1.73
CA VAL A 39 1.98 0.09 1.94
C VAL A 39 1.11 -0.79 2.83
N ASN A 40 0.49 -0.20 3.84
CA ASN A 40 -0.48 -0.89 4.68
C ASN A 40 -1.89 -0.83 4.06
N LEU A 41 -2.32 -1.94 3.46
CA LEU A 41 -3.64 -2.03 2.83
C LEU A 41 -4.81 -1.86 3.82
N ASP A 42 -4.64 -2.16 5.10
CA ASP A 42 -5.69 -1.91 6.11
C ASP A 42 -5.92 -0.39 6.30
N VAL A 43 -4.84 0.40 6.27
CA VAL A 43 -4.90 1.88 6.38
C VAL A 43 -5.49 2.48 5.12
N VAL A 44 -5.06 2.01 3.95
CA VAL A 44 -5.65 2.42 2.66
C VAL A 44 -7.15 2.10 2.65
N PHE A 45 -7.52 0.86 2.95
CA PHE A 45 -8.92 0.43 2.97
C PHE A 45 -9.75 1.26 3.96
N SER A 46 -9.26 1.46 5.18
CA SER A 46 -9.93 2.28 6.18
C SER A 46 -10.19 3.71 5.69
N SER A 47 -9.22 4.34 5.04
CA SER A 47 -9.35 5.73 4.58
C SER A 47 -10.43 5.94 3.53
N LEU A 48 -10.71 4.93 2.69
CA LEU A 48 -11.71 5.01 1.63
C LEU A 48 -13.15 5.09 2.17
N TYR A 49 -13.40 4.68 3.41
CA TYR A 49 -14.73 4.68 4.04
C TYR A 49 -14.88 5.72 5.16
N GLN A 50 -13.85 6.54 5.40
CA GLN A 50 -13.96 7.66 6.33
C GLN A 50 -14.78 8.78 5.67
N MET A 51 -16.10 8.74 5.85
CA MET A 51 -17.02 9.84 5.45
C MET A 51 -16.85 11.10 6.31
N VAL A 52 -16.10 11.03 7.40
CA VAL A 52 -15.76 12.16 8.26
C VAL A 52 -14.24 12.28 8.23
N PRO A 53 -13.67 13.45 7.89
CA PRO A 53 -12.24 13.64 8.00
C PRO A 53 -11.87 13.34 9.45
N VAL A 54 -11.11 12.26 9.67
CA VAL A 54 -10.42 12.07 10.94
C VAL A 54 -9.62 13.35 11.09
N LYS A 55 -9.94 14.14 12.13
CA LYS A 55 -9.00 15.14 12.62
C LYS A 55 -7.76 14.36 12.97
N GLU A 56 -6.80 14.30 12.05
CA GLU A 56 -5.44 13.98 12.40
C GLU A 56 -5.13 14.88 13.59
N ASN A 57 -4.73 14.30 14.72
CA ASN A 57 -4.49 15.06 15.93
C ASN A 57 -3.37 16.06 15.63
N LYS A 58 -3.79 17.30 15.42
CA LYS A 58 -2.98 18.47 15.10
C LYS A 58 -2.06 18.76 16.28
N GLY A 59 -0.84 18.25 16.24
CA GLY A 59 0.25 18.66 17.12
C GLY A 59 0.95 19.88 16.52
N ARG A 60 0.83 21.04 17.17
CA ARG A 60 1.38 22.32 16.71
C ARG A 60 2.81 22.50 17.25
N ILE A 61 3.79 22.68 16.38
CA ILE A 61 5.16 23.13 16.74
C ILE A 61 5.41 24.45 15.98
N GLY A 62 4.99 25.56 16.59
CA GLY A 62 4.96 26.91 15.99
C GLY A 62 3.79 27.15 15.02
N ASP A 63 4.00 27.99 13.99
CA ASP A 63 3.05 28.24 12.89
C ASP A 63 3.03 27.13 11.82
N ASN A 64 3.78 26.05 12.02
CA ASN A 64 3.79 24.90 11.13
C ASN A 64 3.18 23.66 11.83
N GLU A 65 2.15 23.11 11.19
CA GLU A 65 1.36 21.98 11.67
C GLU A 65 1.85 20.68 11.03
N ILE A 66 2.22 19.69 11.84
CA ILE A 66 2.57 18.35 11.37
C ILE A 66 1.92 17.31 12.29
N SER A 67 0.84 16.70 11.83
CA SER A 67 0.18 15.58 12.50
C SER A 67 0.56 14.26 11.83
N PHE A 68 1.27 13.39 12.54
CA PHE A 68 1.48 11.98 12.14
C PHE A 68 1.20 11.07 13.33
N GLY A 69 -0.08 10.94 13.69
CA GLY A 69 -0.53 9.91 14.62
C GLY A 69 -0.90 8.65 13.85
N HIS A 70 -0.21 7.54 14.10
CA HIS A 70 -0.67 6.23 13.65
C HIS A 70 -1.94 5.86 14.42
N THR A 71 -3.11 6.21 13.89
CA THR A 71 -4.38 5.64 14.34
C THR A 71 -4.49 4.23 13.77
N GLU A 72 -4.82 3.23 14.59
CA GLU A 72 -5.12 1.90 14.08
C GLU A 72 -6.23 1.97 13.02
N PRO A 73 -6.07 1.26 11.89
CA PRO A 73 -7.10 1.28 10.85
C PRO A 73 -8.43 0.74 11.39
N ALA A 74 -9.46 1.58 11.31
CA ALA A 74 -10.80 1.26 11.81
C ALA A 74 -11.46 0.08 11.07
N ARG A 75 -11.00 -0.21 9.85
CA ARG A 75 -11.43 -1.35 9.04
C ARG A 75 -10.20 -2.11 8.54
N LYS A 76 -10.24 -3.44 8.66
CA LYS A 76 -9.19 -4.32 8.14
C LYS A 76 -9.66 -4.98 6.86
N VAL A 77 -8.71 -5.26 5.96
CA VAL A 77 -8.95 -6.04 4.75
C VAL A 77 -9.18 -7.49 5.17
N GLN A 78 -10.37 -8.03 4.91
CA GLN A 78 -10.75 -9.38 5.32
C GLN A 78 -11.18 -10.27 4.15
N THR A 79 -11.57 -9.67 3.03
CA THR A 79 -12.06 -10.39 1.86
C THR A 79 -11.25 -10.08 0.61
N HIS A 80 -11.40 -10.92 -0.42
CA HIS A 80 -10.88 -10.65 -1.77
C HIS A 80 -11.38 -9.30 -2.32
N GLY A 81 -12.63 -8.93 -2.04
CA GLY A 81 -13.21 -7.65 -2.44
C GLY A 81 -12.52 -6.46 -1.75
N ASP A 82 -12.33 -6.54 -0.43
CA ASP A 82 -11.62 -5.51 0.33
C ASP A 82 -10.19 -5.33 -0.18
N TRP A 83 -9.50 -6.45 -0.44
CA TRP A 83 -8.15 -6.46 -0.95
C TRP A 83 -8.09 -5.80 -2.34
N THR A 84 -9.02 -6.14 -3.23
CA THR A 84 -9.08 -5.55 -4.58
C THR A 84 -9.27 -4.02 -4.51
N ILE A 85 -10.15 -3.54 -3.63
CA ILE A 85 -10.40 -2.11 -3.43
C ILE A 85 -9.13 -1.42 -2.92
N ALA A 86 -8.51 -1.97 -1.87
CA ALA A 86 -7.31 -1.40 -1.26
C ALA A 86 -6.10 -1.43 -2.21
N TRP A 87 -5.91 -2.55 -2.92
CA TRP A 87 -4.80 -2.74 -3.86
C TRP A 87 -4.91 -1.81 -5.06
N ASN A 88 -6.12 -1.61 -5.62
CA ASN A 88 -6.32 -0.67 -6.72
C ASN A 88 -5.96 0.77 -6.31
N ALA A 89 -6.31 1.19 -5.09
CA ALA A 89 -5.95 2.50 -4.57
C ALA A 89 -4.43 2.62 -4.36
N ALA A 90 -3.79 1.61 -3.76
CA ALA A 90 -2.33 1.55 -3.58
C ALA A 90 -1.57 1.53 -4.92
N SER A 91 -2.08 0.80 -5.91
CA SER A 91 -1.48 0.70 -7.25
C SER A 91 -1.53 2.03 -7.98
N ARG A 92 -2.68 2.72 -7.96
CA ARG A 92 -2.81 4.08 -8.56
C ARG A 92 -1.87 5.09 -7.90
N ALA A 93 -1.74 5.05 -6.57
CA ALA A 93 -0.80 5.91 -5.85
C ALA A 93 0.66 5.58 -6.21
N THR A 94 0.98 4.30 -6.34
CA THR A 94 2.31 3.84 -6.74
C THR A 94 2.63 4.23 -8.18
N GLU A 95 1.72 4.02 -9.13
CA GLU A 95 1.85 4.42 -10.54
C GLU A 95 2.01 5.95 -10.66
N PHE A 96 1.31 6.72 -9.84
CA PHE A 96 1.43 8.17 -9.82
C PHE A 96 2.87 8.62 -9.51
N LEU A 97 3.52 8.02 -8.51
CA LEU A 97 4.93 8.31 -8.16
C LEU A 97 5.94 7.61 -9.08
N PHE A 98 5.60 6.41 -9.55
CA PHE A 98 6.50 5.50 -10.24
C PHE A 98 5.80 4.91 -11.47
N ARG A 99 5.50 5.75 -12.47
CA ARG A 99 4.76 5.36 -13.69
C ARG A 99 5.28 4.10 -14.39
N HIS A 100 6.58 3.86 -14.32
CA HIS A 100 7.22 2.69 -14.92
C HIS A 100 6.90 1.35 -14.23
N ARG A 101 6.28 1.37 -13.03
CA ARG A 101 5.92 0.16 -12.28
C ARG A 101 4.52 -0.37 -12.61
N ARG A 102 3.81 0.22 -13.56
CA ARG A 102 2.42 -0.18 -13.89
C ARG A 102 2.30 -1.66 -14.22
N ASP A 103 3.13 -2.15 -15.14
CA ASP A 103 3.06 -3.55 -15.59
C ASP A 103 3.36 -4.53 -14.45
N GLU A 104 4.33 -4.19 -13.60
CA GLU A 104 4.67 -4.94 -12.38
C GLU A 104 3.48 -5.04 -11.41
N LEU A 105 2.77 -3.92 -11.18
CA LEU A 105 1.61 -3.88 -10.29
C LEU A 105 0.43 -4.68 -10.86
N ASP A 106 0.19 -4.60 -12.17
CA ASP A 106 -0.89 -5.32 -12.86
C ASP A 106 -0.63 -6.83 -12.89
N GLU A 107 0.63 -7.24 -13.08
CA GLU A 107 1.04 -8.65 -13.03
C GLU A 107 0.89 -9.23 -11.62
N TYR A 108 1.38 -8.51 -10.61
CA TYR A 108 1.21 -8.92 -9.22
C TYR A 108 -0.27 -9.00 -8.81
N ALA A 109 -1.09 -8.06 -9.26
CA ALA A 109 -2.54 -8.08 -8.99
C ALA A 109 -3.17 -9.38 -9.51
N ARG A 110 -2.89 -9.73 -10.77
CA ARG A 110 -3.38 -10.96 -11.41
C ARG A 110 -2.92 -12.20 -10.66
N PHE A 111 -1.67 -12.23 -10.22
CA PHE A 111 -1.12 -13.33 -9.44
C PHE A 111 -1.89 -13.56 -8.13
N ILE A 112 -2.06 -12.53 -7.30
CA ILE A 112 -2.78 -12.66 -6.03
C ILE A 112 -4.26 -13.01 -6.25
N GLN A 113 -4.91 -12.43 -7.26
CA GLN A 113 -6.29 -12.77 -7.62
C GLN A 113 -6.44 -14.24 -8.02
N ALA A 114 -5.46 -14.81 -8.74
CA ALA A 114 -5.45 -16.23 -9.06
C ALA A 114 -5.31 -17.12 -7.81
N GLU A 115 -4.52 -16.69 -6.81
CA GLU A 115 -4.43 -17.40 -5.53
C GLU A 115 -5.75 -17.39 -4.74
N PHE A 116 -6.53 -16.30 -4.81
CA PHE A 116 -7.90 -16.26 -4.28
C PHE A 116 -8.86 -17.17 -5.07
N ALA A 117 -8.81 -17.13 -6.40
CA ALA A 117 -9.72 -17.88 -7.27
C ALA A 117 -9.54 -19.40 -7.18
N THR A 118 -8.33 -19.86 -6.85
CA THR A 118 -8.00 -21.30 -6.72
C THR A 118 -8.27 -21.86 -5.33
N ARG A 119 -8.74 -21.05 -4.37
CA ARG A 119 -8.91 -21.43 -2.97
C ARG A 119 -10.32 -21.26 -2.47
N GLN A 120 -10.67 -22.09 -1.50
CA GLN A 120 -11.93 -21.99 -0.76
C GLN A 120 -11.94 -20.72 0.08
N VAL A 121 -13.11 -20.09 0.18
CA VAL A 121 -13.31 -18.77 0.82
C VAL A 121 -12.85 -18.76 2.28
N ASP A 122 -13.04 -19.85 3.00
CA ASP A 122 -12.60 -20.04 4.40
C ASP A 122 -11.07 -19.99 4.56
N THR A 123 -10.31 -20.22 3.50
CA THR A 123 -8.84 -20.13 3.49
C THR A 123 -8.30 -18.81 2.92
N HIS A 124 -9.17 -17.88 2.49
CA HIS A 124 -8.76 -16.60 1.88
C HIS A 124 -7.91 -15.73 2.80
N TYR A 125 -8.04 -15.86 4.13
CA TYR A 125 -7.18 -15.18 5.09
C TYR A 125 -5.68 -15.53 4.90
N ARG A 126 -5.37 -16.75 4.46
CA ARG A 126 -3.99 -17.16 4.15
C ARG A 126 -3.44 -16.44 2.93
N VAL A 127 -4.27 -16.19 1.91
CA VAL A 127 -3.89 -15.39 0.73
C VAL A 127 -3.58 -13.95 1.13
N LEU A 128 -4.35 -13.37 2.05
CA LEU A 128 -4.07 -12.04 2.61
C LEU A 128 -2.74 -12.00 3.39
N HIS A 129 -2.45 -13.04 4.18
CA HIS A 129 -1.16 -13.15 4.88
C HIS A 129 0.01 -13.32 3.90
N PHE A 130 -0.18 -14.12 2.86
CA PHE A 130 0.80 -14.34 1.81
C PHE A 130 1.12 -13.05 1.04
N ASP A 131 0.11 -12.30 0.61
CA ASP A 131 0.26 -10.97 0.02
C ASP A 131 1.07 -10.02 0.92
N ARG A 132 0.73 -9.97 2.22
CA ARG A 132 1.44 -9.12 3.19
C ARG A 132 2.91 -9.52 3.32
N ALA A 133 3.21 -10.82 3.31
CA ALA A 133 4.58 -11.32 3.36
C ALA A 133 5.39 -10.88 2.13
N ILE A 134 4.84 -11.05 0.92
CA ILE A 134 5.49 -10.64 -0.32
C ILE A 134 5.79 -9.13 -0.32
N ARG A 135 4.78 -8.30 -0.04
CA ARG A 135 4.96 -6.83 -0.05
C ARG A 135 6.00 -6.38 0.99
N THR A 136 6.10 -7.07 2.12
CA THR A 136 7.14 -6.80 3.13
C THR A 136 8.53 -7.17 2.61
N THR A 137 8.68 -8.30 1.91
CA THR A 137 9.95 -8.72 1.30
C THR A 137 10.44 -7.73 0.24
N VAL A 138 9.56 -7.30 -0.68
CA VAL A 138 9.91 -6.36 -1.75
C VAL A 138 10.26 -4.98 -1.20
N ALA A 139 9.54 -4.49 -0.20
CA ALA A 139 9.81 -3.19 0.42
C ALA A 139 11.03 -3.17 1.35
N GLY A 140 11.60 -4.34 1.70
CA GLY A 140 12.76 -4.46 2.60
C GLY A 140 14.10 -4.00 2.01
N GLY A 141 14.12 -3.37 0.84
CA GLY A 141 15.35 -2.96 0.15
C GLY A 141 16.03 -4.09 -0.62
N THR A 142 15.30 -5.16 -0.90
CA THR A 142 15.75 -6.25 -1.76
C THR A 142 15.73 -5.79 -3.24
N GLN A 143 16.56 -6.39 -4.09
CA GLN A 143 16.52 -6.18 -5.55
C GLN A 143 15.36 -6.97 -6.22
N VAL A 144 14.32 -7.30 -5.46
CA VAL A 144 13.21 -8.17 -5.87
C VAL A 144 12.00 -7.31 -6.19
N LEU A 145 11.39 -7.53 -7.35
CA LEU A 145 10.17 -6.87 -7.79
C LEU A 145 8.93 -7.70 -7.43
N LEU A 146 7.75 -7.07 -7.40
CA LEU A 146 6.48 -7.79 -7.21
C LEU A 146 6.19 -8.76 -8.36
N SER A 147 6.76 -8.51 -9.55
CA SER A 147 6.68 -9.38 -10.73
C SER A 147 7.59 -10.61 -10.65
N ASP A 148 8.52 -10.67 -9.69
CA ASP A 148 9.43 -11.80 -9.54
C ASP A 148 8.75 -12.97 -8.81
N ILE A 149 7.61 -13.42 -9.33
CA ILE A 149 6.67 -14.34 -8.67
C ILE A 149 7.35 -15.64 -8.24
N ASP A 150 8.29 -16.14 -9.04
CA ASP A 150 9.05 -17.36 -8.76
C ASP A 150 9.85 -17.27 -7.45
N GLN A 151 10.26 -16.06 -7.05
CA GLN A 151 10.98 -15.83 -5.79
C GLN A 151 10.08 -15.98 -4.56
N PHE A 152 8.76 -16.05 -4.73
CA PHE A 152 7.79 -16.16 -3.62
C PHE A 152 7.35 -17.60 -3.36
N ALA A 153 7.91 -18.60 -4.04
CA ALA A 153 7.58 -20.01 -3.83
C ALA A 153 7.71 -20.46 -2.37
N GLY A 154 8.72 -19.97 -1.64
CA GLY A 154 8.91 -20.25 -0.21
C GLY A 154 7.76 -19.73 0.66
N HIS A 155 7.37 -18.46 0.47
CA HIS A 155 6.21 -17.87 1.14
C HIS A 155 4.92 -18.62 0.79
N ARG A 156 4.78 -19.01 -0.49
CA ARG A 156 3.61 -19.71 -1.01
C ARG A 156 3.44 -21.06 -0.32
N SER A 157 4.52 -21.84 -0.24
CA SER A 157 4.51 -23.14 0.43
C SER A 157 4.31 -23.03 1.94
N ALA A 158 4.83 -21.99 2.60
CA ALA A 158 4.74 -21.87 4.05
C ALA A 158 3.38 -21.36 4.54
N ILE A 159 2.73 -20.50 3.76
CA ILE A 159 1.50 -19.80 4.19
C ILE A 159 0.26 -20.43 3.57
N LEU A 160 0.36 -20.91 2.32
CA LEU A 160 -0.80 -21.39 1.56
C LEU A 160 -0.97 -22.91 1.54
N SER A 161 -0.08 -23.67 2.19
CA SER A 161 -0.24 -25.12 2.43
C SER A 161 -1.35 -25.40 3.44
#